data_AF-R5M3C0-F1
#
_entry.id   AF-R5M3C0-F1
#
_cell.length_a   1.000
_cell.length_b   1.000
_cell.length_c   1.000
_cell.angle_alpha   90.00
_cell.angle_beta   90.00
_cell.angle_gamma   90.00
#
_symmetry.space_group_name_H-M   'P 1'
#
loop_
_entity.id
_entity.type
_entity.pdbx_description
1 polymer ?
#
loop_
_entity_poly.entity_id
_entity_poly.type
_entity_poly.pdbx_seq_one_letter_code
_entity_poly.pdbx_strand_id
1 'polypeptide(L)'
;MGCEDKNRTCCLADVLRKILALQKQDFDNESYSGCDKPFLGPVCTSVCYNTRPITLYNCCTGTQWSFPYTLNGESRQSTVFRIEALDDCCCTCRILYPNSTNDGYVSTNQFFTLDLGCVGALQCLADTYVELC
;
A
#
# COMPACT_ATOMS: atom_id res chain seq x y z
N MET A 1 -13.60 -24.39 4.56
CA MET A 1 -12.57 -24.20 5.61
C MET A 1 -12.83 -22.81 6.19
N GLY A 2 -13.56 -22.74 7.30
CA GLY A 2 -14.01 -21.47 7.87
C GLY A 2 -12.87 -20.82 8.64
N CYS A 3 -12.57 -19.57 8.33
CA CYS A 3 -11.77 -18.71 9.19
C CYS A 3 -12.67 -18.33 10.37
N GLU A 4 -12.56 -19.07 11.46
CA GLU A 4 -13.30 -18.79 12.70
C GLU A 4 -13.02 -17.36 13.17
N ASP A 5 -14.03 -16.74 13.79
CA ASP A 5 -13.99 -15.44 14.45
C ASP A 5 -13.02 -15.47 15.64
N LYS A 6 -11.73 -15.55 15.34
CA LYS A 6 -10.71 -15.17 16.30
C LYS A 6 -10.91 -13.68 16.52
N ASN A 7 -10.93 -13.26 17.79
CA ASN A 7 -10.88 -11.86 18.21
C ASN A 7 -9.61 -11.22 17.62
N ARG A 8 -9.68 -10.84 16.34
CA ARG A 8 -8.55 -10.42 15.53
C ARG A 8 -8.28 -8.98 15.89
N THR A 9 -7.36 -8.80 16.82
CA THR A 9 -6.68 -7.51 17.00
C THR A 9 -6.17 -7.05 15.64
N CYS A 10 -6.55 -5.85 15.21
CA CYS A 10 -6.17 -5.28 13.93
C CYS A 10 -4.71 -4.78 13.93
N CYS A 11 -3.77 -5.63 14.34
CA CYS A 11 -2.35 -5.32 14.41
C CYS A 11 -1.75 -5.01 13.03
N LEU A 12 -2.33 -5.55 11.94
CA LEU A 12 -1.96 -5.17 10.57
C LEU A 12 -2.32 -3.71 10.29
N ALA A 13 -3.37 -3.17 10.91
CA ALA A 13 -3.74 -1.77 10.78
C ALA A 13 -2.61 -0.87 11.29
N ASP A 14 -1.92 -1.22 12.38
CA ASP A 14 -0.80 -0.43 12.90
C ASP A 14 0.40 -0.39 11.94
N VAL A 15 0.66 -1.47 11.22
CA VAL A 15 1.68 -1.49 10.14
C VAL A 15 1.24 -0.58 9.00
N LEU A 16 -0.01 -0.69 8.56
CA LEU A 16 -0.55 0.16 7.49
C LEU A 16 -0.63 1.63 7.91
N ARG A 17 -0.87 1.96 9.19
CA ARG A 17 -0.79 3.33 9.73
C ARG A 17 0.60 3.91 9.54
N LYS A 18 1.65 3.15 9.86
CA LYS A 18 3.03 3.59 9.67
C LYS A 18 3.34 3.83 8.19
N ILE A 19 2.96 2.90 7.32
CA ILE A 19 3.12 3.07 5.86
C ILE A 19 2.38 4.33 5.39
N LEU A 20 1.11 4.49 5.79
CA LEU A 20 0.30 5.64 5.40
C LEU A 20 0.91 6.97 5.87
N ALA A 21 1.43 7.02 7.10
CA ALA A 21 2.11 8.20 7.63
C ALA A 21 3.37 8.55 6.81
N LEU A 22 4.20 7.55 6.49
CA LEU A 22 5.39 7.70 5.65
C LEU A 22 5.05 8.21 4.24
N GLN A 23 3.97 7.70 3.64
CA GLN A 23 3.52 8.11 2.30
C GLN A 23 2.90 9.51 2.25
N LYS A 24 2.35 9.99 3.37
CA LYS A 24 1.70 11.31 3.49
C LYS A 24 2.67 12.40 3.91
N GLN A 25 3.90 12.07 4.28
CA GLN A 25 4.87 13.09 4.65
C GLN A 25 5.20 13.97 3.46
N ASP A 26 5.00 15.26 3.67
CA ASP A 26 5.43 16.29 2.75
C ASP A 26 6.96 16.38 2.79
N PHE A 27 7.60 16.22 1.63
CA PHE A 27 9.04 16.38 1.52
C PHE A 27 9.46 17.83 1.78
N ASP A 28 8.54 18.80 1.62
CA ASP A 28 8.78 20.24 1.76
C ASP A 28 8.61 20.82 3.17
N ASN A 29 8.28 20.01 4.18
CA ASN A 29 8.14 20.56 5.53
C ASN A 29 9.52 20.79 6.19
N GLU A 30 10.02 22.02 6.05
CA GLU A 30 11.22 22.62 6.67
C GLU A 30 11.30 22.46 8.20
N SER A 31 10.21 22.03 8.84
CA SER A 31 10.09 21.92 10.31
C SER A 31 10.79 20.69 10.91
N TYR A 32 11.27 19.75 10.08
CA TYR A 32 12.00 18.57 10.54
C TYR A 32 13.47 18.68 10.14
N SER A 33 14.30 19.19 11.07
CA SER A 33 15.75 19.23 10.93
C SER A 33 16.36 17.99 11.60
N GLY A 34 16.96 17.09 10.81
CA GLY A 34 17.81 15.99 11.32
C GLY A 34 17.41 14.56 10.93
N CYS A 35 18.10 13.58 11.53
CA CYS A 35 17.95 12.14 11.28
C CYS A 35 16.64 11.52 11.82
N ASP A 36 15.83 12.30 12.54
CA ASP A 36 14.58 11.84 13.14
C ASP A 36 13.37 11.94 12.20
N LYS A 37 13.55 12.47 10.98
CA LYS A 37 12.49 12.49 9.97
C LYS A 37 12.27 11.06 9.46
N PRO A 38 11.11 10.43 9.69
CA PRO A 38 10.84 9.14 9.05
C PRO A 38 10.71 9.36 7.54
N PHE A 39 11.24 8.43 6.73
CA PHE A 39 11.19 8.50 5.27
C PHE A 39 11.13 7.10 4.64
N LEU A 40 10.72 7.04 3.38
CA LEU A 40 10.81 5.84 2.55
C LEU A 40 12.17 5.81 1.85
N GLY A 41 12.84 4.65 1.82
CA GLY A 41 14.16 4.46 1.24
C GLY A 41 15.31 4.32 2.26
N PRO A 42 16.51 3.94 1.79
CA PRO A 42 17.67 3.67 2.66
C PRO A 42 18.46 4.92 3.10
N VAL A 43 18.31 6.06 2.40
CA VAL A 43 18.95 7.35 2.71
C VAL A 43 18.26 8.45 1.90
N CYS A 44 18.37 9.72 2.32
CA CYS A 44 18.02 10.89 1.49
C CYS A 44 18.93 10.94 0.24
N THR A 45 18.66 10.07 -0.73
CA THR A 45 19.21 10.18 -2.08
C THR A 45 18.29 11.08 -2.89
N SER A 46 18.75 11.56 -4.05
CA SER A 46 18.04 12.51 -4.91
C SER A 46 16.65 12.07 -5.40
N VAL A 47 16.20 10.85 -5.04
CA VAL A 47 14.91 10.28 -5.41
C VAL A 47 14.07 10.10 -4.13
N CYS A 48 13.10 10.99 -3.93
CA CYS A 48 12.16 10.92 -2.83
C CYS A 48 11.08 9.85 -3.12
N TYR A 49 11.17 8.68 -2.49
CA TYR A 49 10.12 7.67 -2.60
C TYR A 49 8.87 8.10 -1.83
N ASN A 50 7.69 8.02 -2.46
CA ASN A 50 6.42 8.46 -1.85
C ASN A 50 5.45 7.30 -1.58
N THR A 51 5.86 6.07 -1.90
CA THR A 51 5.00 4.90 -1.84
C THR A 51 5.78 3.68 -1.37
N ARG A 52 5.22 2.95 -0.39
CA ARG A 52 5.60 1.56 -0.11
C ARG A 52 4.47 0.66 -0.57
N PRO A 53 4.57 0.08 -1.78
CA PRO A 53 3.55 -0.81 -2.28
C PRO A 53 3.41 -2.04 -1.38
N ILE A 54 2.21 -2.57 -1.32
CA ILE A 54 1.90 -3.76 -0.54
C ILE A 54 1.16 -4.79 -1.37
N THR A 55 1.29 -6.05 -0.96
CA THR A 55 0.40 -7.13 -1.34
C THR A 55 -0.29 -7.68 -0.08
N LEU A 56 -1.60 -7.90 -0.18
CA LEU A 56 -2.43 -8.41 0.91
C LEU A 56 -2.79 -9.87 0.64
N TYR A 57 -2.82 -10.70 1.67
CA TYR A 57 -3.13 -12.12 1.57
C TYR A 57 -4.43 -12.44 2.31
N ASN A 58 -5.33 -13.16 1.65
CA ASN A 58 -6.58 -13.62 2.22
C ASN A 58 -6.31 -14.54 3.42
N CYS A 59 -6.99 -14.28 4.54
CA CYS A 59 -6.74 -15.01 5.78
C CYS A 59 -7.25 -16.45 5.82
N CYS A 60 -8.19 -16.82 4.95
CA CYS A 60 -8.84 -18.13 4.94
C CYS A 60 -8.14 -19.07 3.93
N THR A 61 -7.59 -18.53 2.85
CA THR A 61 -6.93 -19.31 1.77
C THR A 61 -5.42 -19.13 1.71
N GLY A 62 -4.87 -18.04 2.27
CA GLY A 62 -3.47 -17.66 2.09
C GLY A 62 -3.13 -17.13 0.70
N THR A 63 -4.10 -16.98 -0.20
CA THR A 63 -3.89 -16.47 -1.56
C THR A 63 -3.80 -14.95 -1.58
N GLN A 64 -3.05 -14.39 -2.52
CA GLN A 64 -3.00 -12.93 -2.71
C GLN A 64 -4.38 -12.41 -3.10
N TRP A 65 -4.74 -11.25 -2.54
CA TRP A 65 -5.86 -10.46 -3.03
C TRP A 65 -5.50 -9.91 -4.41
N SER A 66 -6.47 -9.99 -5.33
CA SER A 66 -6.34 -9.51 -6.70
C SER A 66 -7.60 -8.76 -7.08
N PHE A 67 -7.45 -7.52 -7.54
CA PHE A 67 -8.57 -6.63 -7.86
C PHE A 67 -8.51 -6.18 -9.32
N PRO A 68 -9.68 -6.04 -9.97
CA PRO A 68 -9.75 -5.60 -11.35
C PRO A 68 -9.51 -4.10 -11.46
N TYR A 69 -8.78 -3.71 -12.49
CA TYR A 69 -8.60 -2.33 -12.90
C TYR A 69 -8.74 -2.23 -14.43
N THR A 70 -9.11 -1.04 -14.89
CA THR A 70 -9.32 -0.74 -16.30
C THR A 70 -8.18 0.14 -16.79
N LEU A 71 -7.47 -0.33 -17.82
CA LEU A 71 -6.43 0.43 -18.49
C LEU A 71 -6.76 0.47 -19.98
N ASN A 72 -6.94 1.68 -20.54
CA ASN A 72 -7.26 1.88 -21.96
C ASN A 72 -8.48 1.06 -22.45
N GLY A 73 -9.49 0.90 -21.58
CA GLY A 73 -10.70 0.14 -21.89
C GLY A 73 -10.59 -1.39 -21.69
N GLU A 74 -9.41 -1.90 -21.34
CA GLU A 74 -9.22 -3.33 -21.02
C GLU A 74 -9.27 -3.58 -19.52
N SER A 75 -10.00 -4.62 -19.10
CA SER A 75 -9.99 -5.09 -17.72
C SER A 75 -8.78 -5.99 -17.46
N ARG A 76 -8.02 -5.66 -16.43
CA ARG A 76 -6.80 -6.35 -15.98
C ARG A 76 -6.88 -6.58 -14.48
N GLN A 77 -6.04 -7.46 -13.94
CA GLN A 77 -5.99 -7.78 -12.52
C GLN A 77 -4.66 -7.30 -11.92
N SER A 78 -4.68 -6.82 -10.68
CA SER A 78 -3.46 -6.49 -9.93
C SER A 78 -3.51 -6.97 -8.50
N THR A 79 -2.34 -7.34 -7.99
CA THR A 79 -2.08 -7.77 -6.60
C THR A 79 -1.22 -6.77 -5.82
N VAL A 80 -0.93 -5.60 -6.40
CA VAL A 80 -0.06 -4.57 -5.83
C VAL A 80 -0.86 -3.30 -5.58
N PHE A 81 -0.76 -2.78 -4.36
CA PHE A 81 -1.62 -1.71 -3.89
C PHE A 81 -0.86 -0.65 -3.10
N ARG A 82 -1.41 0.57 -3.07
CA ARG A 82 -0.97 1.68 -2.22
C ARG A 82 -2.06 1.99 -1.22
N ILE A 83 -1.74 2.09 0.07
CA ILE A 83 -2.72 2.54 1.07
C ILE A 83 -2.98 4.03 0.91
N GLU A 84 -4.26 4.44 0.92
CA GLU A 84 -4.69 5.84 0.82
C GLU A 84 -5.39 6.32 2.09
N ALA A 85 -6.14 5.41 2.74
CA ALA A 85 -6.80 5.67 4.00
C ALA A 85 -6.90 4.41 4.84
N LEU A 86 -7.08 4.62 6.14
CA LEU A 86 -7.28 3.56 7.11
C LEU A 86 -8.27 4.07 8.16
N ASP A 87 -9.31 3.30 8.40
CA ASP A 87 -10.35 3.57 9.38
C ASP A 87 -10.57 2.30 10.20
N ASP A 88 -10.21 2.33 11.48
CA ASP A 88 -10.13 1.16 12.36
C ASP A 88 -9.44 -0.06 11.71
N CYS A 89 -10.22 -1.07 11.33
CA CYS A 89 -9.80 -2.32 10.72
C CYS A 89 -10.04 -2.36 9.22
N CYS A 90 -10.44 -1.26 8.59
CA CYS A 90 -10.68 -1.16 7.17
C CYS A 90 -9.58 -0.32 6.51
N CYS A 91 -9.01 -0.83 5.42
CA CYS A 91 -8.05 -0.06 4.62
C CYS A 91 -8.65 0.26 3.25
N THR A 92 -8.50 1.52 2.82
CA THR A 92 -8.76 1.92 1.43
C THR A 92 -7.44 1.97 0.69
N CYS A 93 -7.41 1.26 -0.44
CA CYS A 93 -6.23 1.05 -1.24
C CYS A 93 -6.47 1.56 -2.67
N ARG A 94 -5.47 2.21 -3.24
CA ARG A 94 -5.36 2.47 -4.67
C ARG A 94 -4.72 1.27 -5.36
N ILE A 95 -5.27 0.86 -6.51
CA ILE A 95 -4.67 -0.21 -7.31
C ILE A 95 -3.45 0.33 -8.08
N LEU A 96 -2.34 -0.40 -8.01
CA LEU A 96 -1.13 -0.10 -8.78
C LEU A 96 -0.91 -1.17 -9.85
N TYR A 97 -0.20 -0.85 -10.92
CA TYR A 97 0.25 -1.84 -11.91
C TYR A 97 1.73 -1.61 -12.29
N PRO A 98 2.46 -2.66 -12.70
CA PRO A 98 3.87 -2.52 -13.06
C PRO A 98 4.04 -1.60 -14.25
N ASN A 99 5.04 -0.72 -14.18
CA ASN A 99 5.43 0.09 -15.33
C ASN A 99 6.16 -0.80 -16.35
N SER A 100 5.85 -0.67 -17.64
CA SER A 100 6.51 -1.44 -18.70
C SER A 100 7.93 -0.97 -19.01
N THR A 101 8.33 0.21 -18.52
CA THR A 101 9.56 0.91 -18.91
C THR A 101 10.62 0.90 -17.79
N ASN A 102 10.22 0.68 -16.54
CA ASN A 102 11.11 0.61 -15.39
C ASN A 102 10.58 -0.37 -14.34
N ASP A 103 11.40 -0.69 -13.33
CA ASP A 103 11.03 -1.59 -12.22
C ASP A 103 10.06 -0.94 -11.20
N GLY A 104 9.34 0.12 -11.59
CA GLY A 104 8.41 0.87 -10.75
C GLY A 104 6.95 0.51 -10.97
N TYR A 105 6.08 1.28 -10.32
CA TYR A 105 4.62 1.12 -10.40
C TYR A 105 3.94 2.39 -10.90
N VAL A 106 2.83 2.23 -11.61
CA VAL A 106 1.94 3.31 -12.02
C VAL A 106 0.64 3.23 -11.22
N SER A 107 0.15 4.39 -10.79
CA SER A 107 -1.10 4.49 -10.05
C SER A 107 -2.32 4.47 -10.97
N THR A 108 -3.41 3.85 -10.52
CA THR A 108 -4.72 3.96 -11.17
C THR A 108 -5.63 4.90 -10.37
N ASN A 109 -6.70 5.41 -10.98
CA ASN A 109 -7.78 6.10 -10.26
C ASN A 109 -8.87 5.15 -9.77
N GLN A 110 -8.50 3.91 -9.46
CA GLN A 110 -9.38 2.87 -8.98
C GLN A 110 -8.98 2.44 -7.58
N PHE A 111 -9.97 2.39 -6.71
CA PHE A 111 -9.81 2.16 -5.29
C PHE A 111 -10.71 1.03 -4.84
N PHE A 112 -10.30 0.35 -3.78
CA PHE A 112 -11.13 -0.61 -3.07
C PHE A 112 -10.94 -0.43 -1.57
N THR A 113 -11.94 -0.83 -0.81
CA THR A 113 -11.85 -0.91 0.65
C THR A 113 -11.93 -2.38 1.05
N LEU A 114 -11.04 -2.79 1.94
CA LEU A 114 -10.96 -4.16 2.44
C LEU A 114 -10.94 -4.15 3.97
N ASP A 115 -11.74 -5.04 4.54
CA ASP A 115 -11.67 -5.37 5.97
C ASP A 115 -10.40 -6.19 6.23
N LEU A 116 -9.51 -5.67 7.08
CA LEU A 116 -8.29 -6.33 7.52
C LEU A 116 -8.57 -7.58 8.35
N GLY A 117 -9.79 -7.73 8.89
CA GLY A 117 -10.27 -9.00 9.42
C GLY A 117 -10.24 -10.13 8.40
N CYS A 118 -10.30 -9.83 7.09
CA CYS A 118 -10.16 -10.78 5.99
C CYS A 118 -8.71 -10.94 5.49
N VAL A 119 -7.74 -10.25 6.10
CA VAL A 119 -6.33 -10.26 5.73
C VAL A 119 -5.52 -11.06 6.74
N GLY A 120 -4.82 -12.09 6.27
CA GLY A 120 -4.00 -12.97 7.10
C GLY A 120 -2.54 -12.54 7.17
N ALA A 121 -2.06 -11.88 6.12
CA ALA A 121 -0.71 -11.35 6.03
C ALA A 121 -0.65 -10.16 5.06
N LEU A 122 0.37 -9.32 5.24
CA LEU A 122 0.74 -8.29 4.28
C LEU A 122 2.23 -8.45 3.96
N GLN A 123 2.59 -8.25 2.69
CA GLN A 123 3.96 -8.14 2.24
C GLN A 123 4.22 -6.69 1.83
N CYS A 124 5.22 -6.06 2.46
CA CYS A 124 5.76 -4.80 1.99
C CYS A 124 6.71 -5.06 0.81
N LEU A 125 6.53 -4.31 -0.28
CA LEU A 125 7.45 -4.33 -1.41
C LEU A 125 8.50 -3.21 -1.27
N ALA A 126 9.47 -3.19 -2.18
CA ALA A 126 10.49 -2.15 -2.19
C ALA A 126 9.84 -0.77 -2.38
N ASP A 127 10.40 0.23 -1.69
CA ASP A 127 9.97 1.61 -1.86
C ASP A 127 10.12 2.05 -3.31
N THR A 128 9.16 2.85 -3.76
CA THR A 128 9.21 3.43 -5.09
C THR A 128 8.62 4.83 -5.07
N TYR A 129 8.98 5.58 -6.11
CA TYR A 129 8.19 6.73 -6.50
C TYR A 129 7.02 6.26 -7.35
N VAL A 130 5.83 6.77 -7.07
CA VAL A 130 4.63 6.57 -7.87
C VAL A 130 4.05 7.94 -8.16
N GLU A 131 3.87 8.26 -9.44
CA GLU A 131 3.18 9.49 -9.82
C GLU A 131 1.70 9.39 -9.43
N LEU A 132 1.24 10.37 -8.67
CA LEU A 132 -0.13 10.46 -8.18
C LEU A 132 -0.82 11.56 -8.99
N CYS A 133 -1.52 11.14 -10.03
CA CYS A 133 -2.46 11.98 -10.76
C CYS A 133 -3.82 12.02 -10.06
#